data_AF-A0AA88Y844-F1
#
_entry.id   AF-A0AA88Y844-F1
#
_cell.length_a   1.000
_cell.length_b   1.000
_cell.length_c   1.000
_cell.angle_alpha   90.00
_cell.angle_beta   90.00
_cell.angle_gamma   90.00
#
_symmetry.space_group_name_H-M   'P 1'
#
loop_
_entity.id
_entity.type
_entity.pdbx_description
1 polymer ?
#
loop_
_entity_poly.entity_id
_entity_poly.type
_entity_poly.pdbx_seq_one_letter_code
_entity_poly.pdbx_strand_id
1 'polypeptide(L)'
;MGKESTSELQTEMRFLRQLLIEERNARTVLETRVAALESGLQAVEKTAKPNEVAPTIQLDTRALDEFKDNMTRLTTDMKLDIAANRLKIKELKNAEGRDIVAEMSRNSSDMFSKINLLTNYLTLSMSDSEWQNKFFNQSIMEVKNDLKAFDDRFRRVETDVQSYSGQLMTNSMAVNNSLEKMSTLEQNIGNRISEVGSKVGFYAYSTSAEPSWAGSAPILFENVVNNIGGGLNESSSIFTAPVDGLYVFIWTTTTYEGHSFNSYIVLNGQDVKYLYINAGTKGGYETGSTSALLDLVRGDRVWIRGEDGGRLDYPNIVFTGFKI
;
A
#
# COMPACT_ATOMS: atom_id res chain seq x y z
N MET A 1 -81.23 57.36 -61.18
CA MET A 1 -79.91 57.41 -60.53
C MET A 1 -79.95 57.50 -59.00
N GLY A 2 -80.99 58.03 -58.34
CA GLY A 2 -81.01 58.13 -56.85
C GLY A 2 -81.36 56.85 -56.06
N LYS A 3 -82.02 55.85 -56.66
CA LYS A 3 -82.43 54.61 -55.95
C LYS A 3 -81.34 53.52 -55.94
N GLU A 4 -80.50 53.45 -56.98
CA GLU A 4 -79.37 52.50 -57.04
C GLU A 4 -78.29 52.84 -56.01
N SER A 5 -77.93 54.12 -55.86
CA SER A 5 -76.93 54.57 -54.89
C SER A 5 -77.33 54.28 -53.43
N THR A 6 -78.61 54.43 -53.07
CA THR A 6 -79.11 54.05 -51.74
C THR A 6 -79.16 52.54 -51.50
N SER A 7 -79.40 51.76 -52.56
CA SER A 7 -79.40 50.28 -52.49
C SER A 7 -77.99 49.74 -52.32
N GLU A 8 -77.02 50.28 -53.06
CA GLU A 8 -75.59 49.97 -52.88
C GLU A 8 -75.13 50.38 -51.49
N LEU A 9 -75.46 51.58 -51.01
CA LEU A 9 -75.14 52.03 -49.65
C LEU A 9 -75.73 51.14 -48.56
N GLN A 10 -76.97 50.68 -48.71
CA GLN A 10 -77.58 49.75 -47.75
C GLN A 10 -76.97 48.35 -47.81
N THR A 11 -76.52 47.92 -48.99
CA THR A 11 -75.83 46.65 -49.18
C THR A 11 -74.44 46.70 -48.55
N GLU A 12 -73.71 47.79 -48.78
CA GLU A 12 -72.41 48.06 -48.18
C GLU A 12 -72.52 48.20 -46.66
N MET A 13 -73.56 48.88 -46.16
CA MET A 13 -73.82 49.00 -44.71
C MET A 13 -74.22 47.68 -44.05
N ARG A 14 -74.98 46.81 -44.74
CA ARG A 14 -75.23 45.45 -44.23
C ARG A 14 -73.95 44.64 -44.19
N PHE A 15 -73.13 44.74 -45.23
CA PHE A 15 -71.84 44.08 -45.31
C PHE A 15 -70.88 44.55 -44.20
N LEU A 16 -70.83 45.85 -43.92
CA LEU A 16 -70.04 46.41 -42.82
C LEU A 16 -70.54 45.97 -41.44
N ARG A 17 -71.86 45.90 -41.22
CA ARG A 17 -72.42 45.35 -39.97
C ARG A 17 -72.09 43.87 -39.82
N GLN A 18 -72.11 43.12 -40.92
CA GLN A 18 -71.75 41.70 -40.94
C GLN A 18 -70.26 41.50 -40.60
N LEU A 19 -69.37 42.30 -41.20
CA LEU A 19 -67.93 42.32 -40.89
C LEU A 19 -67.65 42.71 -39.44
N LEU A 20 -68.38 43.66 -38.87
CA LEU A 20 -68.24 44.04 -37.46
C LEU A 20 -68.68 42.91 -36.52
N ILE A 21 -69.71 42.16 -36.89
CA ILE A 21 -70.15 40.98 -36.14
C ILE A 21 -69.07 39.88 -36.23
N GLU A 22 -68.50 39.66 -37.42
CA GLU A 22 -67.41 38.70 -37.63
C GLU A 22 -66.15 39.08 -36.84
N GLU A 23 -65.80 40.37 -36.80
CA GLU A 23 -64.66 40.88 -36.01
C GLU A 23 -64.90 40.73 -34.50
N ARG A 24 -66.11 41.04 -34.02
CA ARG A 24 -66.48 40.82 -32.61
C ARG A 24 -66.48 39.34 -32.23
N ASN A 25 -66.91 38.46 -33.14
CA ASN A 25 -66.88 37.02 -32.92
C ASN A 25 -65.43 36.50 -32.89
N ALA A 26 -64.61 36.92 -33.85
CA ALA A 26 -63.18 36.60 -33.87
C ALA A 26 -62.48 37.10 -32.60
N ARG A 27 -62.80 38.31 -32.15
CA ARG A 27 -62.32 38.88 -30.89
C ARG A 27 -62.75 38.05 -29.68
N THR A 28 -64.02 37.64 -29.59
CA THR A 28 -64.52 36.83 -28.48
C THR A 28 -63.80 35.48 -28.40
N VAL A 29 -63.56 34.86 -29.56
CA VAL A 29 -62.77 33.61 -29.65
C VAL A 29 -61.33 33.85 -29.20
N LEU A 30 -60.73 34.96 -29.59
CA LEU A 30 -59.37 35.33 -29.16
C LEU A 30 -59.31 35.63 -27.65
N GLU A 31 -60.26 36.37 -27.08
CA GLU A 31 -60.35 36.63 -25.64
C GLU A 31 -60.51 35.33 -24.84
N THR A 32 -61.30 34.38 -25.34
CA THR A 32 -61.45 33.05 -24.72
C THR A 32 -60.13 32.27 -24.76
N ARG A 33 -59.40 32.34 -25.87
CA ARG A 33 -58.09 31.67 -26.01
C ARG A 33 -57.03 32.34 -25.13
N VAL A 34 -57.03 33.67 -25.00
CA VAL A 34 -56.15 34.40 -24.09
C VAL A 34 -56.41 34.00 -22.63
N ALA A 35 -57.68 33.92 -22.20
CA ALA A 35 -58.01 33.47 -20.85
C ALA A 35 -57.57 32.02 -20.56
N ALA A 36 -57.66 31.13 -21.55
CA ALA A 36 -57.15 29.76 -21.45
C ALA A 36 -55.62 29.73 -21.32
N LEU A 37 -54.92 30.61 -22.05
CA LEU A 37 -53.46 30.76 -21.96
C LEU A 37 -53.02 31.37 -20.63
N GLU A 38 -53.73 32.38 -20.11
CA GLU A 38 -53.48 32.96 -18.78
C GLU A 38 -53.67 31.91 -17.67
N SER A 39 -54.69 31.05 -17.79
CA SER A 39 -54.92 29.94 -16.87
C SER A 39 -53.82 28.88 -16.94
N GLY A 40 -53.33 28.56 -18.15
CA GLY A 40 -52.18 27.67 -18.35
C GLY A 40 -50.89 28.25 -17.78
N LEU A 41 -50.66 29.55 -17.95
CA LEU A 41 -49.50 30.27 -17.41
C LEU A 41 -49.50 30.22 -15.87
N GLN A 42 -50.65 30.46 -15.22
CA GLN A 42 -50.76 30.33 -13.77
C GLN A 42 -50.50 28.89 -13.27
N ALA A 43 -50.83 27.87 -14.08
CA ALA A 43 -50.53 26.48 -13.74
C ALA A 43 -49.02 26.18 -13.80
N VAL A 44 -48.32 26.73 -14.81
CA VAL A 44 -46.86 26.63 -14.95
C VAL A 44 -46.12 27.39 -13.85
N GLU A 45 -46.60 28.58 -13.47
CA GLU A 45 -46.04 29.33 -12.33
C GLU A 45 -46.19 28.60 -11.00
N LYS A 46 -47.29 27.86 -10.81
CA LYS A 46 -47.52 27.05 -9.59
C LYS A 46 -46.62 25.81 -9.50
N THR A 47 -46.20 25.24 -10.62
CA THR A 47 -45.28 24.09 -10.66
C THR A 47 -43.82 24.53 -10.59
N ALA A 48 -43.50 25.76 -10.98
CA ALA A 48 -42.22 26.41 -10.79
C ALA A 48 -42.04 26.95 -9.36
N LYS A 49 -42.13 26.10 -8.32
CA LYS A 49 -41.67 26.51 -6.98
C LYS A 49 -40.13 26.49 -6.95
N PRO A 50 -39.46 27.60 -6.58
CA PRO A 50 -38.04 27.57 -6.28
C PRO A 50 -37.84 26.94 -4.91
N ASN A 51 -36.89 26.00 -4.84
CA ASN A 51 -36.41 25.30 -3.65
C ASN A 51 -37.32 24.22 -3.08
N GLU A 52 -37.10 22.98 -3.52
CA GLU A 52 -36.70 21.90 -2.62
C GLU A 52 -36.04 20.77 -3.43
N VAL A 53 -34.89 20.33 -2.93
CA VAL A 53 -33.98 19.22 -3.32
C VAL A 53 -34.51 18.20 -4.35
N ALA A 54 -33.67 17.94 -5.37
CA ALA A 54 -33.75 16.95 -6.47
C ALA A 54 -34.53 15.63 -6.17
N PRO A 55 -35.24 15.01 -7.15
CA PRO A 55 -34.61 14.42 -8.34
C PRO A 55 -35.39 14.59 -9.66
N THR A 56 -34.67 14.57 -10.78
CA THR A 56 -35.14 14.29 -12.16
C THR A 56 -36.56 14.75 -12.49
N ILE A 57 -36.77 16.06 -12.66
CA ILE A 57 -37.93 16.51 -13.44
C ILE A 57 -37.50 16.34 -14.91
N GLN A 58 -38.00 15.29 -15.56
CA GLN A 58 -38.21 15.37 -17.00
C GLN A 58 -39.12 16.59 -17.20
N LEU A 59 -38.52 17.76 -17.46
CA LEU A 59 -39.23 18.85 -18.07
C LEU A 59 -39.80 18.25 -19.34
N ASP A 60 -41.13 18.22 -19.43
CA ASP A 60 -41.83 17.86 -20.66
C ASP A 60 -41.53 18.96 -21.70
N THR A 61 -40.31 18.90 -22.25
CA THR A 61 -39.81 19.81 -23.28
C THR A 61 -40.71 19.77 -24.49
N ARG A 62 -41.40 18.64 -24.70
CA ARG A 62 -42.37 18.47 -25.75
C ARG A 62 -43.63 19.31 -25.52
N ALA A 63 -44.19 19.33 -24.30
CA ALA A 63 -45.30 20.24 -23.98
C ALA A 63 -44.91 21.72 -24.12
N LEU A 64 -43.66 22.06 -23.74
CA LEU A 64 -43.14 23.43 -23.88
C LEU A 64 -42.91 23.82 -25.35
N ASP A 65 -42.41 22.90 -26.19
CA ASP A 65 -42.17 23.14 -27.61
C ASP A 65 -43.49 23.15 -28.41
N GLU A 66 -44.44 22.28 -28.09
CA GLU A 66 -45.80 22.29 -28.66
C GLU A 66 -46.55 23.58 -28.27
N PHE A 67 -46.35 24.09 -27.06
CA PHE A 67 -46.89 25.39 -26.64
C PHE A 67 -46.26 26.56 -27.44
N LYS A 68 -44.93 26.55 -27.61
CA LYS A 68 -44.20 27.57 -28.40
C LYS A 68 -44.64 27.60 -29.87
N ASP A 69 -44.80 26.44 -30.49
CA ASP A 69 -45.20 26.33 -31.90
C ASP A 69 -46.63 26.83 -32.11
N ASN A 70 -47.56 26.42 -31.23
CA ASN A 70 -48.94 26.89 -31.24
C ASN A 70 -49.05 28.42 -31.07
N MET A 71 -48.24 29.01 -30.20
CA MET A 71 -48.20 30.46 -29.96
C MET A 71 -47.59 31.22 -31.16
N THR A 72 -46.58 30.66 -31.81
CA THR A 72 -45.94 31.24 -33.01
C THR A 72 -46.91 31.27 -34.18
N ARG A 73 -47.65 30.17 -34.38
CA ARG A 73 -48.67 30.07 -35.43
C ARG A 73 -49.81 31.06 -35.21
N LEU A 74 -50.33 31.15 -33.98
CA LEU A 74 -51.36 32.12 -33.60
C LEU A 74 -50.93 33.57 -33.86
N THR A 75 -49.68 33.91 -33.53
CA THR A 75 -49.13 35.26 -33.77
C THR A 75 -49.04 35.58 -35.26
N THR A 76 -48.74 34.59 -36.10
CA THR A 76 -48.66 34.74 -37.55
C THR A 76 -50.03 34.91 -38.18
N ASP A 77 -51.01 34.08 -37.78
CA ASP A 77 -52.39 34.15 -38.26
C ASP A 77 -53.03 35.50 -37.92
N MET A 78 -52.85 35.99 -36.68
CA MET A 78 -53.36 37.30 -36.26
C MET A 78 -52.74 38.47 -37.04
N LYS A 79 -51.44 38.40 -37.38
CA LYS A 79 -50.77 39.42 -38.21
C LYS A 79 -51.34 39.48 -39.63
N LEU A 80 -51.64 38.31 -40.21
CA LEU A 80 -52.25 38.19 -41.53
C LEU A 80 -53.66 38.78 -41.57
N ASP A 81 -54.50 38.44 -40.59
CA ASP A 81 -55.87 38.94 -40.50
C ASP A 81 -55.93 40.47 -40.32
N ILE A 82 -55.03 41.03 -39.48
CA ILE A 82 -54.94 42.49 -39.30
C ILE A 82 -54.47 43.19 -40.58
N ALA A 83 -53.51 42.60 -41.32
CA ALA A 83 -53.04 43.16 -42.59
C ALA A 83 -54.13 43.15 -43.66
N ALA A 84 -54.91 42.06 -43.75
CA ALA A 84 -56.05 41.95 -44.64
C ALA A 84 -57.13 42.99 -44.32
N ASN A 85 -57.44 43.18 -43.03
CA ASN A 85 -58.42 44.18 -42.59
C ASN A 85 -57.94 45.63 -42.85
N ARG A 86 -56.64 45.92 -42.67
CA ARG A 86 -56.05 47.23 -43.00
C ARG A 86 -56.16 47.58 -44.49
N LEU A 87 -56.02 46.60 -45.38
CA LEU A 87 -56.19 46.80 -46.81
C LEU A 87 -57.65 47.14 -47.16
N LYS A 88 -58.61 46.43 -46.57
CA LYS A 88 -60.05 46.62 -46.81
C LYS A 88 -60.57 47.97 -46.28
N ILE A 89 -60.00 48.48 -45.18
CA ILE A 89 -60.35 49.80 -44.61
C ILE A 89 -59.92 50.98 -45.51
N LYS A 90 -58.85 50.84 -46.31
CA LYS A 90 -58.38 51.92 -47.22
C LYS A 90 -59.36 52.26 -48.35
N GLU A 91 -60.37 51.43 -48.61
CA GLU A 91 -61.25 51.53 -49.77
C GLU A 91 -62.56 52.32 -49.51
N LEU A 92 -62.85 52.74 -48.27
CA LEU A 92 -64.17 53.30 -47.88
C LEU A 92 -64.17 54.85 -47.76
N LYS A 93 -65.21 55.55 -48.27
CA LYS A 93 -65.20 57.03 -48.46
C LYS A 93 -66.30 57.89 -47.76
N ASN A 94 -67.17 57.36 -46.87
CA ASN A 94 -68.32 58.13 -46.33
C ASN A 94 -68.28 58.39 -44.80
N ALA A 95 -69.02 59.40 -44.29
CA ALA A 95 -68.87 59.98 -42.94
C ALA A 95 -69.22 59.06 -41.74
N GLU A 96 -70.31 58.29 -41.77
CA GLU A 96 -70.61 57.27 -40.72
C GLU A 96 -69.59 56.12 -40.72
N GLY A 97 -68.97 55.84 -41.87
CA GLY A 97 -67.86 54.90 -41.97
C GLY A 97 -66.61 55.37 -41.20
N ARG A 98 -66.44 56.68 -40.98
CA ARG A 98 -65.25 57.21 -40.29
C ARG A 98 -65.24 56.89 -38.80
N ASP A 99 -66.40 56.91 -38.13
CA ASP A 99 -66.48 56.58 -36.70
C ASP A 99 -66.26 55.08 -36.45
N ILE A 100 -66.83 54.21 -37.29
CA ILE A 100 -66.57 52.77 -37.26
C ILE A 100 -65.09 52.47 -37.56
N VAL A 101 -64.49 53.15 -38.54
CA VAL A 101 -63.05 53.02 -38.84
C VAL A 101 -62.18 53.51 -37.69
N ALA A 102 -62.58 54.57 -36.97
CA ALA A 102 -61.86 55.06 -35.80
C ALA A 102 -61.91 54.06 -34.63
N GLU A 103 -63.07 53.43 -34.39
CA GLU A 103 -63.21 52.37 -33.39
C GLU A 103 -62.38 51.13 -33.76
N MET A 104 -62.44 50.67 -35.01
CA MET A 104 -61.62 49.56 -35.50
C MET A 104 -60.12 49.86 -35.41
N SER A 105 -59.70 51.09 -35.68
CA SER A 105 -58.30 51.50 -35.58
C SER A 105 -57.80 51.52 -34.13
N ARG A 106 -58.62 51.95 -33.18
CA ARG A 106 -58.31 51.89 -31.74
C ARG A 106 -58.18 50.43 -31.27
N ASN A 107 -59.12 49.57 -31.66
CA ASN A 107 -59.06 48.14 -31.33
C ASN A 107 -57.80 47.47 -31.90
N SER A 108 -57.44 47.79 -33.14
CA SER A 108 -56.20 47.30 -33.75
C SER A 108 -54.96 47.76 -32.97
N SER A 109 -54.92 49.02 -32.53
CA SER A 109 -53.80 49.56 -31.75
C SER A 109 -53.66 48.93 -30.37
N ASP A 110 -54.77 48.65 -29.66
CA ASP A 110 -54.76 47.94 -28.38
C ASP A 110 -54.23 46.51 -28.54
N MET A 111 -54.71 45.83 -29.59
CA MET A 111 -54.27 44.49 -29.93
C MET A 111 -52.78 44.43 -30.29
N PHE A 112 -52.24 45.40 -31.04
CA PHE A 112 -50.80 45.51 -31.31
C PHE A 112 -49.98 45.70 -30.02
N SER A 113 -50.50 46.49 -29.07
CA SER A 113 -49.82 46.74 -27.80
C SER A 113 -49.74 45.46 -26.95
N LYS A 114 -50.84 44.70 -26.89
CA LYS A 114 -50.87 43.38 -26.24
C LYS A 114 -49.93 42.37 -26.89
N ILE A 115 -49.85 42.34 -28.23
CA ILE A 115 -48.90 41.49 -28.97
C ILE A 115 -47.45 41.82 -28.61
N ASN A 116 -47.10 43.11 -28.54
CA ASN A 116 -45.73 43.51 -28.19
C ASN A 116 -45.37 43.14 -26.76
N LEU A 117 -46.30 43.30 -25.81
CA LEU A 117 -46.10 42.87 -24.42
C LEU A 117 -45.89 41.35 -24.33
N LEU A 118 -46.74 40.56 -24.99
CA LEU A 118 -46.60 39.10 -25.05
C LEU A 118 -45.27 38.68 -25.69
N THR A 119 -44.87 39.34 -26.79
CA THR A 119 -43.60 39.06 -27.49
C THR A 119 -42.39 39.34 -26.60
N ASN A 120 -42.40 40.46 -25.86
CA ASN A 120 -41.33 40.79 -24.93
C ASN A 120 -41.25 39.79 -23.77
N TYR A 121 -42.40 39.39 -23.20
CA TYR A 121 -42.45 38.39 -22.14
C TYR A 121 -41.91 37.02 -22.60
N LEU A 122 -42.33 36.57 -23.79
CA LEU A 122 -41.82 35.35 -24.42
C LEU A 122 -40.29 35.39 -24.59
N THR A 123 -39.77 36.49 -25.13
CA THR A 123 -38.33 36.67 -25.39
C THR A 123 -37.51 36.57 -24.10
N LEU A 124 -37.97 37.22 -23.03
CA LEU A 124 -37.31 37.16 -21.72
C LEU A 124 -37.34 35.75 -21.14
N SER A 125 -38.50 35.06 -21.14
CA SER A 125 -38.60 33.69 -20.62
C SER A 125 -37.74 32.67 -21.40
N MET A 126 -37.60 32.86 -22.71
CA MET A 126 -36.77 32.01 -23.58
C MET A 126 -35.28 32.21 -23.29
N SER A 127 -34.84 33.46 -23.10
CA SER A 127 -33.43 33.77 -22.82
C SER A 127 -32.93 33.18 -21.50
N ASP A 128 -33.76 33.17 -20.45
CA ASP A 128 -33.41 32.60 -19.15
C ASP A 128 -33.25 31.07 -19.23
N SER A 129 -34.14 30.41 -19.98
CA SER A 129 -34.11 28.96 -20.21
C SER A 129 -32.87 28.51 -21.00
N GLU A 130 -32.46 29.27 -22.03
CA GLU A 130 -31.24 28.99 -22.79
C GLU A 130 -29.97 29.14 -21.95
N TRP A 131 -29.93 30.18 -21.11
CA TRP A 131 -28.80 30.42 -20.21
C TRP A 131 -28.65 29.30 -19.18
N GLN A 132 -29.76 28.88 -18.57
CA GLN A 132 -29.77 27.76 -17.63
C GLN A 132 -29.30 26.46 -18.29
N ASN A 133 -29.80 26.13 -19.49
CA ASN A 133 -29.36 24.94 -20.22
C ASN A 133 -27.86 24.97 -20.55
N LYS A 134 -27.33 26.12 -20.99
CA LYS A 134 -25.90 26.27 -21.27
C LYS A 134 -25.05 26.11 -20.01
N PHE A 135 -25.47 26.71 -18.90
CA PHE A 135 -24.83 26.58 -17.60
C PHE A 135 -24.81 25.11 -17.13
N PHE A 136 -25.96 24.43 -17.14
CA PHE A 136 -26.05 23.02 -16.75
C PHE A 136 -25.18 22.11 -17.63
N ASN A 137 -25.17 22.31 -18.94
CA ASN A 137 -24.32 21.52 -19.85
C ASN A 137 -22.83 21.73 -19.58
N GLN A 138 -22.42 22.95 -19.26
CA GLN A 138 -21.04 23.25 -18.89
C GLN A 138 -20.66 22.54 -17.57
N SER A 139 -21.50 22.63 -16.53
CA SER A 139 -21.27 21.93 -15.27
C SER A 139 -21.25 20.40 -15.44
N ILE A 140 -22.09 19.84 -16.30
CA ILE A 140 -22.07 18.40 -16.62
C ILE A 140 -20.73 18.00 -17.29
N MET A 141 -20.21 18.83 -18.20
CA MET A 141 -18.91 18.57 -18.82
C MET A 141 -17.77 18.63 -17.81
N GLU A 142 -17.79 19.59 -16.89
CA GLU A 142 -16.81 19.70 -15.81
C GLU A 142 -16.81 18.45 -14.91
N VAL A 143 -17.98 18.02 -14.44
CA VAL A 143 -18.12 16.79 -13.64
C VAL A 143 -17.66 15.54 -14.40
N LYS A 144 -17.94 15.44 -15.72
CA LYS A 144 -17.46 14.32 -16.54
C LYS A 144 -15.93 14.29 -16.65
N ASN A 145 -15.31 15.45 -16.78
CA ASN A 145 -13.85 15.56 -16.84
C ASN A 145 -13.22 15.16 -15.50
N ASP A 146 -13.80 15.62 -14.39
CA ASP A 146 -13.34 15.25 -13.04
C ASP A 146 -13.51 13.75 -12.78
N LEU A 147 -14.61 13.15 -13.23
CA LEU A 147 -14.85 11.71 -13.10
C LEU A 147 -13.83 10.89 -13.90
N LYS A 148 -13.48 11.34 -15.11
CA LYS A 148 -12.43 10.70 -15.91
C LYS A 148 -11.07 10.81 -15.22
N ALA A 149 -10.72 11.99 -14.72
CA ALA A 149 -9.48 12.20 -13.98
C ALA A 149 -9.43 11.36 -12.69
N PHE A 150 -10.58 11.15 -12.04
CA PHE A 150 -10.70 10.24 -10.91
C PHE A 150 -10.46 8.78 -11.31
N ASP A 151 -11.07 8.29 -12.39
CA ASP A 151 -10.85 6.92 -12.89
C ASP A 151 -9.38 6.66 -13.23
N ASP A 152 -8.72 7.62 -13.90
CA ASP A 152 -7.30 7.54 -14.23
C ASP A 152 -6.42 7.48 -12.96
N ARG A 153 -6.77 8.23 -11.92
CA ARG A 153 -6.08 8.15 -10.61
C ARG A 153 -6.32 6.79 -9.94
N PHE A 154 -7.55 6.28 -10.00
CA PHE A 154 -7.90 5.00 -9.40
C PHE A 154 -7.11 3.85 -10.03
N ARG A 155 -7.03 3.81 -11.37
CA ARG A 155 -6.22 2.80 -12.09
C ARG A 155 -4.73 2.85 -11.75
N ARG A 156 -4.18 4.06 -11.54
CA ARG A 156 -2.80 4.22 -11.08
C ARG A 156 -2.59 3.63 -9.70
N VAL A 157 -3.48 3.94 -8.75
CA VAL A 157 -3.42 3.38 -7.39
C VAL A 157 -3.52 1.85 -7.43
N GLU A 158 -4.41 1.28 -8.24
CA GLU A 158 -4.55 -0.18 -8.39
C GLU A 158 -3.25 -0.82 -8.91
N THR A 159 -2.60 -0.19 -9.90
CA THR A 159 -1.32 -0.64 -10.44
C THR A 159 -0.21 -0.59 -9.39
N ASP A 160 -0.13 0.51 -8.63
CA ASP A 160 0.86 0.68 -7.56
C ASP A 160 0.67 -0.38 -6.48
N VAL A 161 -0.56 -0.65 -6.05
CA VAL A 161 -0.88 -1.69 -5.06
C VAL A 161 -0.45 -3.08 -5.53
N GLN A 162 -0.70 -3.42 -6.80
CA GLN A 162 -0.26 -4.70 -7.37
C GLN A 162 1.27 -4.81 -7.42
N SER A 163 1.97 -3.73 -7.80
CA SER A 163 3.43 -3.67 -7.80
C SER A 163 4.00 -3.87 -6.39
N TYR A 164 3.45 -3.17 -5.39
CA TYR A 164 3.86 -3.33 -3.99
C TYR A 164 3.61 -4.75 -3.48
N SER A 165 2.50 -5.38 -3.83
CA SER A 165 2.21 -6.78 -3.48
C SER A 165 3.26 -7.74 -4.05
N GLY A 166 3.67 -7.55 -5.30
CA GLY A 166 4.73 -8.35 -5.93
C GLY A 166 6.09 -8.18 -5.26
N GLN A 167 6.45 -6.96 -4.89
CA GLN A 167 7.68 -6.68 -4.14
C GLN A 167 7.64 -7.31 -2.74
N LEU A 168 6.51 -7.22 -2.04
CA LEU A 168 6.35 -7.82 -0.71
C LEU A 168 6.53 -9.35 -0.76
N MET A 169 5.97 -10.00 -1.79
CA MET A 169 6.14 -11.45 -2.00
C MET A 169 7.60 -11.82 -2.27
N THR A 170 8.30 -11.03 -3.09
CA THR A 170 9.73 -11.22 -3.38
C THR A 170 10.58 -11.07 -2.12
N ASN A 171 10.32 -10.04 -1.31
CA ASN A 171 11.01 -9.80 -0.05
C ASN A 171 10.74 -10.93 0.95
N SER A 172 9.50 -11.41 1.03
CA SER A 172 9.13 -12.55 1.88
C SER A 172 9.90 -13.81 1.52
N MET A 173 10.01 -14.13 0.22
CA MET A 173 10.83 -15.25 -0.25
C MET A 173 12.32 -15.09 0.11
N ALA A 174 12.88 -13.88 -0.07
CA ALA A 174 14.28 -13.60 0.27
C ALA A 174 14.56 -13.76 1.78
N VAL A 175 13.63 -13.32 2.63
CA VAL A 175 13.71 -13.49 4.09
C VAL A 175 13.66 -14.97 4.47
N ASN A 176 12.70 -15.74 3.93
CA ASN A 176 12.58 -17.16 4.22
C ASN A 176 13.84 -17.95 3.81
N ASN A 177 14.38 -17.68 2.62
CA ASN A 177 15.63 -18.28 2.16
C ASN A 177 16.82 -17.93 3.09
N SER A 178 16.84 -16.73 3.64
CA SER A 178 17.87 -16.31 4.58
C SER A 178 17.71 -17.01 5.94
N LEU A 179 16.47 -17.21 6.39
CA LEU A 179 16.17 -17.94 7.62
C LEU A 179 16.59 -19.41 7.55
N GLU A 180 16.35 -20.08 6.42
CA GLU A 180 16.80 -21.45 6.19
C GLU A 180 18.33 -21.58 6.23
N LYS A 181 19.03 -20.64 5.60
CA LYS A 181 20.51 -20.57 5.66
C LYS A 181 21.01 -20.34 7.07
N MET A 182 20.36 -19.46 7.83
CA MET A 182 20.72 -19.19 9.23
C MET A 182 20.57 -20.44 10.10
N SER A 183 19.44 -21.14 9.98
CA SER A 183 19.19 -22.39 10.72
C SER A 183 20.25 -23.46 10.42
N THR A 184 20.63 -23.59 9.14
CA THR A 184 21.70 -24.51 8.73
C THR A 184 23.05 -24.10 9.33
N LEU A 185 23.37 -22.81 9.36
CA LEU A 185 24.59 -22.30 9.98
C LEU A 185 24.61 -22.53 11.49
N GLU A 186 23.49 -22.31 12.18
CA GLU A 186 23.36 -22.57 13.62
C GLU A 186 23.64 -24.04 13.95
N GLN A 187 23.08 -24.98 13.17
CA GLN A 187 23.37 -26.40 13.32
C GLN A 187 24.84 -26.72 13.08
N ASN A 188 25.43 -26.17 12.02
CA ASN A 188 26.84 -26.39 11.72
C ASN A 188 27.77 -25.84 12.80
N ILE A 189 27.45 -24.66 13.37
CA ILE A 189 28.19 -24.09 14.48
C ILE A 189 28.06 -24.98 15.72
N GLY A 190 26.84 -25.43 16.07
CA GLY A 190 26.61 -26.34 17.18
C GLY A 190 27.41 -27.64 17.05
N ASN A 191 27.44 -28.22 15.85
CA ASN A 191 28.21 -29.42 15.54
C ASN A 191 29.72 -29.18 15.71
N ARG A 192 30.24 -28.06 15.18
CA ARG A 192 31.66 -27.72 15.28
C ARG A 192 32.08 -27.39 16.72
N ILE A 193 31.25 -26.70 17.50
CA ILE A 193 31.52 -26.43 18.91
C ILE A 193 31.60 -27.76 19.68
N SER A 194 30.69 -28.69 19.41
CA SER A 194 30.70 -30.03 20.02
C SER A 194 31.93 -30.84 19.62
N GLU A 195 32.38 -30.73 18.36
CA GLU A 195 33.58 -31.41 17.86
C GLU A 195 34.88 -30.82 18.44
N VAL A 196 34.97 -29.50 18.58
CA VAL A 196 36.17 -28.85 19.16
C VAL A 196 36.20 -29.03 20.67
N GLY A 197 35.05 -28.97 21.34
CA GLY A 197 34.95 -29.17 22.79
C GLY A 197 35.21 -30.60 23.27
N SER A 198 35.17 -31.59 22.37
CA SER A 198 35.41 -32.99 22.72
C SER A 198 36.86 -33.45 22.55
N LYS A 199 37.66 -32.75 21.73
CA LYS A 199 39.07 -33.09 21.47
C LYS A 199 39.97 -32.46 22.51
N VAL A 200 40.54 -33.29 23.38
CA VAL A 200 41.55 -32.87 24.35
C VAL A 200 42.72 -33.83 24.27
N GLY A 201 43.92 -33.31 24.15
CA GLY A 201 45.11 -34.13 24.25
C GLY A 201 46.41 -33.34 24.13
N PHE A 202 47.45 -33.84 24.77
CA PHE A 202 48.77 -33.23 24.77
C PHE A 202 49.86 -34.28 24.62
N TYR A 203 51.02 -33.84 24.11
CA TYR A 203 52.26 -34.61 24.05
C TYR A 203 53.40 -33.69 24.44
N ALA A 204 54.08 -34.02 25.54
CA ALA A 204 55.18 -33.25 26.08
C ALA A 204 56.34 -34.16 26.46
N TYR A 205 57.56 -33.65 26.39
CA TYR A 205 58.76 -34.39 26.77
C TYR A 205 59.85 -33.46 27.32
N SER A 206 60.72 -34.02 28.15
CA SER A 206 61.90 -33.34 28.66
C SER A 206 63.17 -34.06 28.22
N THR A 207 64.15 -33.25 27.82
CA THR A 207 65.48 -33.64 27.35
C THR A 207 66.60 -33.18 28.28
N SER A 208 66.25 -32.37 29.29
CA SER A 208 67.17 -31.68 30.17
C SER A 208 67.59 -32.56 31.35
N ALA A 209 68.87 -32.93 31.43
CA ALA A 209 69.43 -33.71 32.53
C ALA A 209 69.28 -32.94 33.85
N GLU A 210 68.38 -33.39 34.71
CA GLU A 210 68.16 -32.78 36.02
C GLU A 210 69.02 -33.51 37.06
N PRO A 211 69.95 -32.82 37.75
CA PRO A 211 70.94 -33.45 38.62
C PRO A 211 70.33 -34.11 39.87
N SER A 212 69.10 -33.73 40.25
CA SER A 212 68.31 -34.38 41.29
C SER A 212 66.89 -33.79 41.31
N TRP A 213 65.86 -34.62 41.28
CA TRP A 213 64.48 -34.16 41.53
C TRP A 213 64.34 -33.84 43.02
N ALA A 214 64.15 -32.55 43.33
CA ALA A 214 64.02 -32.06 44.69
C ALA A 214 62.53 -31.88 45.03
N GLY A 215 62.00 -32.77 45.86
CA GLY A 215 60.69 -32.59 46.50
C GLY A 215 59.51 -33.08 45.68
N SER A 216 58.32 -32.83 46.25
CA SER A 216 57.03 -33.23 45.67
C SER A 216 56.58 -32.40 44.44
N ALA A 217 57.51 -31.75 43.74
CA ALA A 217 57.21 -30.86 42.63
C ALA A 217 56.91 -31.64 41.33
N PRO A 218 56.08 -31.08 40.43
CA PRO A 218 55.89 -31.64 39.10
C PRO A 218 57.20 -31.72 38.31
N ILE A 219 57.36 -32.80 37.54
CA ILE A 219 58.38 -32.89 36.50
C ILE A 219 58.02 -31.88 35.40
N LEU A 220 58.98 -31.01 35.08
CA LEU A 220 58.81 -30.01 34.03
C LEU A 220 59.14 -30.60 32.67
N PHE A 221 58.28 -30.37 31.68
CA PHE A 221 58.47 -30.75 30.28
C PHE A 221 58.68 -29.49 29.45
N GLU A 222 59.93 -29.18 29.11
CA GLU A 222 60.28 -27.99 28.35
C GLU A 222 59.86 -28.04 26.87
N ASN A 223 59.54 -29.23 26.35
CA ASN A 223 59.05 -29.41 24.99
C ASN A 223 57.60 -29.86 24.98
N VAL A 224 56.68 -28.98 24.57
CA VAL A 224 55.26 -29.30 24.35
C VAL A 224 54.97 -29.26 22.87
N VAL A 225 54.68 -30.42 22.27
CA VAL A 225 54.44 -30.54 20.83
C VAL A 225 52.97 -30.37 20.50
N ASN A 226 52.10 -30.95 21.31
CA ASN A 226 50.64 -30.86 21.16
C ASN A 226 50.03 -30.44 22.49
N ASN A 227 49.02 -29.55 22.43
CA ASN A 227 48.23 -29.12 23.59
C ASN A 227 46.80 -28.78 23.15
N ILE A 228 46.15 -29.73 22.49
CA ILE A 228 44.78 -29.61 21.97
C ILE A 228 43.82 -29.52 23.16
N GLY A 229 42.98 -28.48 23.17
CA GLY A 229 42.09 -28.18 24.30
C GLY A 229 42.77 -27.41 25.44
N GLY A 230 44.07 -27.12 25.35
CA GLY A 230 44.79 -26.21 26.27
C GLY A 230 44.85 -26.68 27.71
N GLY A 231 44.77 -27.99 27.97
CA GLY A 231 44.74 -28.54 29.32
C GLY A 231 46.10 -28.56 30.02
N LEU A 232 47.20 -28.73 29.28
CA LEU A 232 48.54 -28.74 29.87
C LEU A 232 49.05 -27.31 30.06
N ASN A 233 49.38 -26.93 31.30
CA ASN A 233 50.05 -25.68 31.58
C ASN A 233 51.57 -25.85 31.37
N GLU A 234 52.13 -25.21 30.35
CA GLU A 234 53.53 -25.41 29.92
C GLU A 234 54.55 -25.03 31.01
N SER A 235 54.27 -23.97 31.77
CA SER A 235 55.21 -23.48 32.81
C SER A 235 55.24 -24.36 34.07
N SER A 236 54.14 -25.03 34.40
CA SER A 236 54.04 -25.88 35.59
C SER A 236 54.03 -27.38 35.28
N SER A 237 53.84 -27.75 34.01
CA SER A 237 53.68 -29.14 33.56
C SER A 237 52.53 -29.90 34.22
N ILE A 238 51.51 -29.15 34.67
CA ILE A 238 50.29 -29.69 35.26
C ILE A 238 49.19 -29.65 34.20
N PHE A 239 48.60 -30.80 33.92
CA PHE A 239 47.39 -30.91 33.13
C PHE A 239 46.17 -30.57 33.99
N THR A 240 45.31 -29.68 33.52
CA THR A 240 44.01 -29.36 34.12
C THR A 240 42.92 -29.79 33.16
N ALA A 241 42.00 -30.65 33.60
CA ALA A 241 40.91 -31.14 32.77
C ALA A 241 40.03 -29.98 32.28
N PRO A 242 39.99 -29.67 30.96
CA PRO A 242 39.20 -28.55 30.46
C PRO A 242 37.70 -28.85 30.39
N VAL A 243 37.33 -30.14 30.32
CA VAL A 243 35.97 -30.67 30.27
C VAL A 243 35.90 -31.98 31.05
N ASP A 244 34.69 -32.40 31.40
CA ASP A 244 34.47 -33.69 32.06
C ASP A 244 34.74 -34.85 31.09
N GLY A 245 35.23 -35.96 31.61
CA GLY A 245 35.24 -37.24 30.90
C GLY A 245 36.42 -38.14 31.25
N LEU A 246 36.57 -39.18 30.44
CA LEU A 246 37.55 -40.23 30.65
C LEU A 246 38.85 -39.90 29.91
N TYR A 247 39.96 -39.86 30.64
CA TYR A 247 41.28 -39.52 30.14
C TYR A 247 42.25 -40.68 30.26
N VAL A 248 43.07 -40.89 29.23
CA VAL A 248 44.22 -41.78 29.28
C VAL A 248 45.47 -40.93 29.44
N PHE A 249 46.30 -41.26 30.43
CA PHE A 249 47.63 -40.71 30.59
C PHE A 249 48.65 -41.82 30.43
N ILE A 250 49.73 -41.53 29.71
CA ILE A 250 50.86 -42.43 29.51
C ILE A 250 52.11 -41.61 29.81
N TRP A 251 53.00 -42.18 30.61
CA TRP A 251 54.31 -41.58 30.81
C TRP A 251 55.40 -42.64 30.74
N THR A 252 56.55 -42.20 30.24
CA THR A 252 57.71 -43.03 30.00
C THR A 252 58.92 -42.36 30.60
N THR A 253 59.70 -43.11 31.36
CA THR A 253 60.92 -42.63 32.04
C THR A 253 62.09 -43.51 31.66
N THR A 254 63.28 -42.92 31.52
CA THR A 254 64.54 -43.64 31.25
C THR A 254 65.57 -43.30 32.32
N THR A 255 66.20 -44.33 32.90
CA THR A 255 67.31 -44.20 33.86
C THR A 255 68.58 -44.86 33.30
N TYR A 256 69.73 -44.55 33.88
CA TYR A 256 71.04 -45.05 33.46
C TYR A 256 71.72 -45.87 34.56
N GLU A 257 72.75 -46.63 34.18
CA GLU A 257 73.59 -47.45 35.06
C GLU A 257 73.88 -46.77 36.42
N GLY A 258 73.69 -47.52 37.50
CA GLY A 258 73.89 -47.07 38.87
C GLY A 258 72.66 -46.39 39.49
N HIS A 259 71.59 -46.18 38.72
CA HIS A 259 70.42 -45.42 39.15
C HIS A 259 69.10 -46.19 39.02
N SER A 260 68.21 -45.89 39.96
CA SER A 260 66.79 -46.24 39.90
C SER A 260 65.94 -44.99 40.00
N PHE A 261 64.76 -45.02 39.39
CA PHE A 261 63.84 -43.90 39.41
C PHE A 261 62.42 -44.37 39.70
N ASN A 262 61.77 -43.68 40.63
CA ASN A 262 60.34 -43.81 40.92
C ASN A 262 59.64 -42.54 40.44
N SER A 263 58.56 -42.73 39.70
CA SER A 263 57.66 -41.64 39.31
C SER A 263 56.22 -41.99 39.63
N TYR A 264 55.44 -40.97 39.95
CA TYR A 264 54.03 -41.08 40.31
C TYR A 264 53.20 -40.21 39.37
N ILE A 265 52.06 -40.73 38.92
CA ILE A 265 50.99 -39.87 38.41
C ILE A 265 50.13 -39.42 39.59
N VAL A 266 49.97 -38.11 39.71
CA VAL A 266 49.30 -37.46 40.82
C VAL A 266 48.00 -36.85 40.32
N LEU A 267 46.88 -37.13 40.98
CA LEU A 267 45.58 -36.51 40.75
C LEU A 267 45.20 -35.66 41.96
N ASN A 268 45.06 -34.36 41.78
CA ASN A 268 44.67 -33.41 42.84
C ASN A 268 45.50 -33.54 44.13
N GLY A 269 46.79 -33.87 44.00
CA GLY A 269 47.72 -34.04 45.12
C GLY A 269 47.77 -35.45 45.71
N GLN A 270 46.99 -36.40 45.17
CA GLN A 270 47.01 -37.80 45.57
C GLN A 270 47.75 -38.65 44.54
N ASP A 271 48.72 -39.45 44.99
CA ASP A 271 49.40 -40.40 44.12
C ASP A 271 48.44 -41.52 43.71
N VAL A 272 48.18 -41.67 42.41
CA VAL A 272 47.23 -42.66 41.89
C VAL A 272 47.93 -43.95 41.48
N LYS A 273 49.09 -43.82 40.84
CA LYS A 273 49.88 -44.96 40.34
C LYS A 273 51.35 -44.56 40.24
N TYR A 274 52.23 -45.54 40.36
CA TYR A 274 53.68 -45.34 40.23
C TYR A 274 54.30 -46.21 39.13
N LEU A 275 55.48 -45.80 38.71
CA LEU A 275 56.39 -46.51 37.81
C LEU A 275 57.77 -46.53 38.46
N TYR A 276 58.31 -47.74 38.66
CA TYR A 276 59.66 -47.98 39.14
C TYR A 276 60.53 -48.54 38.00
N ILE A 277 61.72 -48.00 37.85
CA ILE A 277 62.75 -48.50 36.93
C ILE A 277 64.11 -48.58 37.63
N ASN A 278 64.93 -49.57 37.27
CA ASN A 278 66.26 -49.78 37.85
C ASN A 278 67.21 -50.33 36.79
N ALA A 279 68.24 -49.56 36.42
CA ALA A 279 69.21 -49.96 35.40
C ALA A 279 70.32 -50.89 35.91
N GLY A 280 70.35 -51.21 37.21
CA GLY A 280 71.40 -52.02 37.82
C GLY A 280 72.79 -51.37 37.67
N THR A 281 73.85 -52.17 37.83
CA THR A 281 75.24 -51.68 37.87
C THR A 281 76.10 -52.22 36.71
N LYS A 282 75.45 -52.65 35.62
CA LYS A 282 76.12 -53.21 34.44
C LYS A 282 75.65 -52.44 33.23
N GLY A 283 76.38 -51.37 32.89
CA GLY A 283 76.26 -50.53 31.69
C GLY A 283 74.99 -50.64 30.86
N GLY A 284 74.15 -49.60 30.84
CA GLY A 284 72.98 -49.54 29.98
C GLY A 284 71.94 -48.50 30.40
N TYR A 285 70.90 -48.38 29.58
CA TYR A 285 69.70 -47.60 29.87
C TYR A 285 68.54 -48.55 30.16
N GLU A 286 67.76 -48.24 31.19
CA GLU A 286 66.49 -48.91 31.47
C GLU A 286 65.34 -47.93 31.24
N THR A 287 64.35 -48.35 30.45
CA THR A 287 63.17 -47.53 30.13
C THR A 287 61.92 -48.26 30.58
N GLY A 288 61.10 -47.56 31.36
CA GLY A 288 59.78 -48.02 31.76
C GLY A 288 58.70 -47.10 31.23
N SER A 289 57.54 -47.68 30.91
CA SER A 289 56.35 -46.92 30.53
C SER A 289 55.14 -47.50 31.23
N THR A 290 54.21 -46.65 31.64
CA THR A 290 52.93 -47.09 32.20
C THR A 290 51.83 -46.09 31.88
N SER A 291 50.60 -46.48 32.20
CA SER A 291 49.41 -45.68 31.95
C SER A 291 48.43 -45.69 33.11
N ALA A 292 47.59 -44.66 33.12
CA ALA A 292 46.42 -44.54 33.99
C ALA A 292 45.22 -44.07 33.18
N LEU A 293 44.06 -44.69 33.44
CA LEU A 293 42.77 -44.29 32.93
C LEU A 293 42.02 -43.60 34.06
N LEU A 294 41.75 -42.31 33.94
CA LEU A 294 41.17 -41.47 34.99
C LEU A 294 39.88 -40.83 34.50
N ASP A 295 38.81 -40.97 35.27
CA ASP A 295 37.57 -40.19 35.06
C ASP A 295 37.75 -38.85 35.77
N LEU A 296 37.76 -37.76 34.99
CA LEU A 296 38.08 -36.42 35.48
C LEU A 296 36.88 -35.50 35.34
N VAL A 297 36.70 -34.64 36.33
CA VAL A 297 35.79 -33.49 36.27
C VAL A 297 36.59 -32.26 35.88
N ARG A 298 35.96 -31.34 35.14
CA ARG A 298 36.57 -30.06 34.76
C ARG A 298 37.23 -29.38 35.96
N GLY A 299 38.50 -29.06 35.81
CA GLY A 299 39.33 -28.44 36.85
C GLY A 299 40.21 -29.40 37.64
N ASP A 300 40.02 -30.72 37.51
CA ASP A 300 40.93 -31.71 38.09
C ASP A 300 42.34 -31.57 37.51
N ARG A 301 43.35 -31.74 38.37
CA ARG A 301 44.75 -31.49 38.06
C ARG A 301 45.56 -32.77 38.11
N VAL A 302 46.28 -33.06 37.03
CA VAL A 302 47.10 -34.27 36.85
C VAL A 302 48.53 -33.89 36.49
N TRP A 303 49.53 -34.50 37.14
CA TRP A 303 50.93 -34.30 36.79
C TRP A 303 51.78 -35.52 37.12
N ILE A 304 52.99 -35.56 36.56
CA ILE A 304 54.01 -36.54 36.92
C ILE A 304 54.95 -35.95 37.95
N ARG A 305 55.29 -36.72 38.97
CA ARG A 305 56.18 -36.34 40.06
C ARG A 305 57.25 -37.40 40.25
N GLY A 306 58.50 -36.98 40.41
CA GLY A 306 59.60 -37.89 40.80
C GLY A 306 59.60 -38.17 42.30
N GLU A 307 60.20 -39.28 42.71
CA GLU A 307 60.56 -39.53 44.11
C GLU A 307 61.82 -38.76 44.50
N ASP A 308 61.85 -38.27 45.75
CA ASP A 308 62.98 -37.53 46.31
C ASP A 308 64.28 -38.34 46.22
N GLY A 309 65.33 -37.70 45.68
CA GLY A 309 66.65 -38.32 45.53
C GLY A 309 66.79 -39.20 44.28
N GLY A 310 65.74 -39.32 43.45
CA GLY A 310 65.82 -39.93 42.14
C GLY A 310 66.66 -39.09 41.16
N ARG A 311 67.48 -39.75 40.34
CA ARG A 311 68.36 -39.10 39.35
C ARG A 311 68.06 -39.61 37.94
N LEU A 312 67.92 -38.69 36.98
CA LEU A 312 67.76 -38.97 35.56
C LEU A 312 68.99 -38.42 34.82
N ASP A 313 69.99 -39.26 34.54
CA ASP A 313 71.23 -38.81 33.89
C ASP A 313 71.15 -38.67 32.37
N TYR A 314 69.99 -38.96 31.77
CA TYR A 314 69.81 -38.88 30.33
C TYR A 314 68.32 -38.78 29.95
N PRO A 315 67.66 -37.64 30.17
CA PRO A 315 66.21 -37.64 30.12
C PRO A 315 65.74 -37.65 28.68
N ASN A 316 64.99 -38.70 28.38
CA ASN A 316 63.90 -38.63 27.44
C ASN A 316 62.66 -39.06 28.22
N ILE A 317 62.16 -38.18 29.10
CA ILE A 317 60.91 -38.43 29.82
C ILE A 317 59.77 -37.88 28.97
N VAL A 318 58.77 -38.71 28.73
CA VAL A 318 57.61 -38.39 27.91
C VAL A 318 56.37 -38.42 28.79
N PHE A 319 55.50 -37.43 28.61
CA PHE A 319 54.17 -37.41 29.20
C PHE A 319 53.15 -37.04 28.13
N THR A 320 52.19 -37.94 27.93
CA THR A 320 51.10 -37.76 26.97
C THR A 320 49.79 -38.09 27.63
N GLY A 321 48.74 -37.39 27.24
CA GLY A 321 47.41 -37.72 27.68
C GLY A 321 46.35 -37.18 26.75
N PHE A 322 45.24 -37.88 26.64
CA PHE A 322 44.12 -37.49 25.78
C PHE A 322 42.79 -37.98 26.35
N LYS A 323 41.73 -37.24 26.01
CA LYS A 323 40.35 -37.61 26.32
C LYS A 323 39.84 -38.63 25.30
N ILE A 324 39.13 -39.64 25.79
CA ILE A 324 38.37 -40.60 24.98
C ILE A 324 37.02 -39.99 24.59
#